data_AF-W1YUN1-F1
#
_entry.id   AF-W1YUN1-F1
#
_cell.length_a   1.000
_cell.length_b   1.000
_cell.length_c   1.000
_cell.angle_alpha   90.00
_cell.angle_beta   90.00
_cell.angle_gamma   90.00
#
_symmetry.space_group_name_H-M   'P 1'
#
loop_
_entity.id
_entity.type
_entity.pdbx_description
1 polymer ?
#
loop_
_entity_poly.entity_id
_entity_poly.type
_entity_poly.pdbx_seq_one_letter_code
_entity_poly.pdbx_strand_id
1 'polypeptide(L)'
;MNILLFGKTGQVGWELQRALAPLGNLIALDVHSTDYCGDFSNPEGVAETVKKIRPDVIVNAAAHTAVDKAESEPEFAQLLNATSVEAIAKAANEVGAWVIHYSTDYVFPGTGEIPWQETDATAPLNVYGETKLAGEKALQKHCAKHIIFRTSWVYAGKGNNFAKTMLRLAKEREELAVINDQFGAPTGAELLADCTAHAIRVAVDKPEVAGLYHLVAGGTTTWHDYAALVFEEARKAGINLALNKLNAVPTTAYPTPARRPHNSRLNTEKFQQNFALVLPDWQVGVKRMLNELFTTTAI
;
A
#
# COMPACT_ATOMS: atom_id res chain seq x y z
N MET A 1 11.46 17.38 -14.58
CA MET A 1 11.53 17.14 -13.12
C MET A 1 12.33 15.87 -12.86
N ASN A 2 13.07 15.81 -11.76
CA ASN A 2 13.75 14.61 -11.27
C ASN A 2 12.90 13.97 -10.17
N ILE A 3 12.66 12.66 -10.28
CA ILE A 3 11.83 11.88 -9.36
C ILE A 3 12.70 10.81 -8.71
N LEU A 4 12.73 10.79 -7.37
CA LEU A 4 13.42 9.77 -6.59
C LEU A 4 12.39 8.78 -6.02
N LEU A 5 12.46 7.53 -6.44
CA LEU A 5 11.62 6.44 -5.92
C LEU A 5 12.44 5.53 -5.00
N PHE A 6 11.98 5.37 -3.76
CA PHE A 6 12.48 4.34 -2.86
C PHE A 6 11.55 3.12 -2.82
N GLY A 7 12.11 1.92 -2.72
CA GLY A 7 11.36 0.68 -2.61
C GLY A 7 10.91 0.11 -3.95
N LYS A 8 11.69 0.30 -5.02
CA LYS A 8 11.32 -0.03 -6.42
C LYS A 8 10.91 -1.48 -6.67
N THR A 9 11.32 -2.42 -5.81
CA THR A 9 11.05 -3.86 -5.94
C THR A 9 9.81 -4.34 -5.20
N GLY A 10 9.21 -3.49 -4.34
CA GLY A 10 7.95 -3.79 -3.68
C GLY A 10 6.76 -3.76 -4.65
N GLN A 11 5.58 -4.22 -4.22
CA GLN A 11 4.38 -4.28 -5.06
C GLN A 11 4.05 -2.91 -5.69
N VAL A 12 3.93 -1.86 -4.85
CA VAL A 12 3.63 -0.49 -5.31
C VAL A 12 4.83 0.12 -6.03
N GLY A 13 6.05 -0.07 -5.50
CA GLY A 13 7.27 0.44 -6.12
C GLY A 13 7.50 -0.06 -7.55
N TRP A 14 7.14 -1.31 -7.83
CA TRP A 14 7.23 -1.87 -9.18
C TRP A 14 6.32 -1.15 -10.16
N GLU A 15 5.05 -0.98 -9.81
CA GLU A 15 4.08 -0.25 -10.65
C GLU A 15 4.39 1.24 -10.75
N LEU A 16 4.95 1.84 -9.70
CA LEU A 16 5.40 3.23 -9.71
C LEU A 16 6.51 3.48 -10.73
N GLN A 17 7.38 2.50 -11.02
CA GLN A 17 8.38 2.69 -12.08
C GLN A 17 7.71 2.93 -13.43
N ARG A 18 6.62 2.20 -13.74
CA ARG A 18 5.81 2.40 -14.95
C ARG A 18 5.10 3.75 -14.91
N ALA A 19 4.39 4.05 -13.82
CA ALA A 19 3.53 5.23 -13.73
C ALA A 19 4.30 6.56 -13.64
N LEU A 20 5.50 6.56 -13.03
CA LEU A 20 6.30 7.77 -12.82
C LEU A 20 7.26 8.08 -13.98
N ALA A 21 7.67 7.08 -14.75
CA ALA A 21 8.59 7.24 -15.88
C ALA A 21 8.19 8.35 -16.89
N PRO A 22 6.90 8.55 -17.27
CA PRO A 22 6.54 9.60 -18.21
C PRO A 22 6.54 11.02 -17.61
N LEU A 23 6.63 11.15 -16.27
CA LEU A 23 6.57 12.47 -15.62
C LEU A 23 7.93 13.17 -15.59
N GLY A 24 9.05 12.44 -15.68
CA GLY A 24 10.38 13.01 -15.64
C GLY A 24 11.49 11.98 -15.52
N ASN A 25 12.69 12.44 -15.15
CA ASN A 25 13.83 11.56 -14.96
C ASN A 25 13.65 10.77 -13.66
N LEU A 26 13.39 9.47 -13.77
CA LEU A 26 13.16 8.58 -12.65
C LEU A 26 14.47 7.92 -12.17
N ILE A 27 14.80 8.12 -10.90
CA ILE A 27 15.87 7.39 -10.20
C ILE A 27 15.19 6.45 -9.19
N ALA A 28 15.21 5.15 -9.47
CA ALA A 28 14.55 4.15 -8.65
C ALA A 28 15.57 3.32 -7.86
N LEU A 29 15.41 3.29 -6.53
CA LEU A 29 16.31 2.64 -5.59
C LEU A 29 15.61 1.56 -4.74
N ASP A 30 16.39 0.60 -4.27
CA ASP A 30 16.04 -0.33 -3.19
C ASP A 30 17.23 -0.53 -2.24
N VAL A 31 17.09 -1.45 -1.29
CA VAL A 31 18.09 -1.80 -0.28
C VAL A 31 19.43 -2.29 -0.87
N HIS A 32 19.46 -2.75 -2.13
CA HIS A 32 20.64 -3.27 -2.80
C HIS A 32 21.23 -2.30 -3.84
N SER A 33 20.70 -1.08 -3.96
CA SER A 33 21.29 -0.04 -4.79
C SER A 33 22.73 0.27 -4.39
N THR A 34 23.63 0.33 -5.36
CA THR A 34 25.08 0.53 -5.13
C THR A 34 25.51 2.00 -5.23
N ASP A 35 24.97 2.74 -6.20
CA ASP A 35 25.42 4.09 -6.49
C ASP A 35 24.86 5.12 -5.48
N TYR A 36 23.70 4.79 -4.93
CA TYR A 36 22.96 5.60 -3.95
C TYR A 36 22.36 4.69 -2.88
N CYS A 37 22.29 5.18 -1.65
CA CYS A 37 21.73 4.41 -0.54
C CYS A 37 20.20 4.41 -0.61
N GLY A 38 19.60 3.23 -0.80
CA GLY A 38 18.15 3.01 -0.70
C GLY A 38 17.74 2.17 0.52
N ASP A 39 18.64 1.99 1.49
CA ASP A 39 18.41 1.17 2.68
C ASP A 39 17.86 2.01 3.85
N PHE A 40 16.60 1.76 4.20
CA PHE A 40 15.91 2.43 5.30
C PHE A 40 16.43 2.04 6.68
N SER A 41 17.32 1.06 6.81
CA SER A 41 18.06 0.82 8.05
C SER A 41 19.15 1.86 8.31
N ASN A 42 19.50 2.69 7.31
CA ASN A 42 20.45 3.79 7.41
C ASN A 42 19.77 5.15 7.11
N PRO A 43 19.09 5.77 8.10
CA PRO A 43 18.40 7.05 7.93
C PRO A 43 19.28 8.17 7.37
N GLU A 44 20.53 8.24 7.82
CA GLU A 44 21.50 9.23 7.35
C GLU A 44 21.87 8.98 5.89
N GLY A 45 22.07 7.71 5.49
CA GLY A 45 22.37 7.33 4.12
C GLY A 45 21.26 7.68 3.12
N VAL A 46 20.00 7.43 3.45
CA VAL A 46 18.86 7.82 2.59
C VAL A 46 18.68 9.34 2.54
N ALA A 47 18.91 10.06 3.65
CA ALA A 47 18.89 11.52 3.67
C ALA A 47 20.01 12.12 2.80
N GLU A 48 21.23 11.60 2.88
CA GLU A 48 22.34 12.03 2.02
C GLU A 48 22.08 11.72 0.55
N THR A 49 21.41 10.60 0.25
CA THR A 49 20.96 10.29 -1.11
C THR A 49 19.99 11.36 -1.64
N VAL A 50 19.01 11.78 -0.83
CA VAL A 50 18.09 12.88 -1.17
C VAL A 50 18.88 14.16 -1.46
N LYS A 51 19.82 14.55 -0.58
CA LYS A 51 20.62 15.77 -0.75
C LYS A 51 21.52 15.75 -1.98
N LYS A 52 22.11 14.59 -2.30
CA LYS A 52 22.97 14.41 -3.48
C LYS A 52 22.19 14.48 -4.78
N ILE A 53 21.03 13.82 -4.84
CA ILE A 53 20.20 13.77 -6.04
C ILE A 53 19.46 15.10 -6.27
N ARG A 54 19.07 15.79 -5.19
CA ARG A 54 18.21 16.98 -5.22
C ARG A 54 16.95 16.79 -6.08
N PRO A 55 16.10 15.80 -5.75
CA PRO A 55 14.89 15.53 -6.53
C PRO A 55 13.88 16.68 -6.39
N ASP A 56 13.00 16.83 -7.38
CA ASP A 56 11.81 17.68 -7.27
C ASP A 56 10.70 16.97 -6.49
N VAL A 57 10.65 15.64 -6.61
CA VAL A 57 9.65 14.76 -5.99
C VAL A 57 10.33 13.49 -5.48
N ILE A 58 10.01 13.11 -4.25
CA ILE A 58 10.39 11.84 -3.63
C ILE A 58 9.13 11.00 -3.48
N VAL A 59 9.14 9.77 -3.95
CA VAL A 59 8.07 8.78 -3.72
C VAL A 59 8.63 7.66 -2.86
N ASN A 60 8.14 7.54 -1.63
CA ASN A 60 8.58 6.51 -0.69
C ASN A 60 7.59 5.33 -0.68
N ALA A 61 7.94 4.26 -1.39
CA ALA A 61 7.26 2.97 -1.38
C ALA A 61 8.01 1.89 -0.58
N ALA A 62 9.07 2.27 0.16
CA ALA A 62 9.77 1.38 1.08
C ALA A 62 9.15 1.45 2.48
N ALA A 63 8.96 0.29 3.10
CA ALA A 63 8.42 0.16 4.45
C ALA A 63 8.73 -1.23 5.02
N HIS A 64 8.71 -1.35 6.34
CA HIS A 64 8.54 -2.64 7.00
C HIS A 64 7.07 -3.02 6.92
N THR A 65 6.76 -4.10 6.19
CA THR A 65 5.38 -4.51 5.86
C THR A 65 4.98 -5.87 6.42
N ALA A 66 5.90 -6.57 7.09
CA ALA A 66 5.62 -7.85 7.73
C ALA A 66 4.92 -7.62 9.08
N VAL A 67 3.60 -7.38 9.04
CA VAL A 67 2.78 -6.94 10.18
C VAL A 67 2.98 -7.80 11.43
N ASP A 68 2.89 -9.13 11.34
CA ASP A 68 3.09 -10.00 12.50
C ASP A 68 4.53 -10.01 13.00
N LYS A 69 5.49 -9.84 12.09
CA LYS A 69 6.91 -9.84 12.44
C LYS A 69 7.25 -8.56 13.22
N ALA A 70 6.63 -7.43 12.89
CA ALA A 70 6.83 -6.14 13.55
C ALA A 70 6.58 -6.21 15.08
N GLU A 71 5.65 -7.03 15.56
CA GLU A 71 5.43 -7.26 17.01
C GLU A 71 6.68 -7.80 17.71
N SER A 72 7.48 -8.60 17.01
CA SER A 72 8.74 -9.16 17.53
C SER A 72 9.98 -8.29 17.27
N GLU A 73 9.86 -7.26 16.43
CA GLU A 73 10.96 -6.35 16.08
C GLU A 73 10.52 -4.87 16.01
N PRO A 74 9.90 -4.34 17.08
CA PRO A 74 9.28 -3.01 17.05
C PRO A 74 10.27 -1.88 16.77
N GLU A 75 11.51 -2.00 17.24
CA GLU A 75 12.57 -1.01 16.97
C GLU A 75 12.94 -0.97 15.48
N PHE A 76 13.00 -2.13 14.82
CA PHE A 76 13.30 -2.20 13.39
C PHE A 76 12.12 -1.67 12.56
N ALA A 77 10.88 -1.99 12.96
CA ALA A 77 9.69 -1.39 12.37
C ALA A 77 9.68 0.14 12.53
N GLN A 78 10.02 0.67 13.71
CA GLN A 78 10.14 2.10 13.98
C GLN A 78 11.22 2.76 13.12
N LEU A 79 12.39 2.13 13.00
CA LEU A 79 13.50 2.62 12.18
C LEU A 79 13.07 2.82 10.71
N LEU A 80 12.45 1.80 10.12
CA LEU A 80 12.05 1.81 8.72
C LEU A 80 10.81 2.68 8.47
N ASN A 81 9.78 2.56 9.30
CA ASN A 81 8.49 3.19 9.06
C ASN A 81 8.40 4.63 9.55
N ALA A 82 9.29 5.06 10.46
CA ALA A 82 9.24 6.40 11.05
C ALA A 82 10.57 7.14 11.02
N THR A 83 11.66 6.58 11.58
CA THR A 83 12.94 7.29 11.71
C THR A 83 13.51 7.70 10.35
N SER A 84 13.54 6.78 9.40
CA SER A 84 14.00 7.07 8.03
C SER A 84 13.01 7.96 7.25
N VAL A 85 11.71 7.90 7.57
CA VAL A 85 10.72 8.83 7.00
C VAL A 85 10.97 10.25 7.50
N GLU A 86 11.27 10.44 8.79
CA GLU A 86 11.64 11.74 9.37
C GLU A 86 12.91 12.30 8.71
N ALA A 87 13.93 11.45 8.54
CA ALA A 87 15.19 11.84 7.91
C ALA A 87 14.98 12.30 6.45
N ILE A 88 14.19 11.55 5.67
CA ILE A 88 13.81 11.91 4.31
C ILE A 88 13.00 13.21 4.31
N ALA A 89 12.03 13.38 5.22
CA ALA A 89 11.19 14.57 5.29
C ALA A 89 12.01 15.84 5.53
N LYS A 90 12.98 15.80 6.46
CA LYS A 90 13.89 16.92 6.73
C LYS A 90 14.75 17.25 5.51
N ALA A 91 15.39 16.24 4.91
CA ALA A 91 16.21 16.42 3.71
C ALA A 91 15.39 16.94 2.52
N ALA A 92 14.16 16.45 2.34
CA ALA A 92 13.25 16.92 1.30
C ALA A 92 12.90 18.39 1.48
N ASN A 93 12.64 18.83 2.71
CA ASN A 93 12.36 20.23 3.02
C ASN A 93 13.58 21.14 2.73
N GLU A 94 14.80 20.68 3.03
CA GLU A 94 16.03 21.41 2.71
C GLU A 94 16.21 21.64 1.20
N VAL A 95 15.85 20.65 0.37
CA VAL A 95 15.98 20.76 -1.10
C VAL A 95 14.71 21.28 -1.79
N GLY A 96 13.63 21.53 -1.04
CA GLY A 96 12.34 22.01 -1.55
C GLY A 96 11.51 20.96 -2.30
N ALA A 97 11.78 19.67 -2.10
CA ALA A 97 11.10 18.57 -2.78
C ALA A 97 9.69 18.30 -2.23
N TRP A 98 8.83 17.75 -3.08
CA TRP A 98 7.62 17.05 -2.62
C TRP A 98 7.96 15.67 -2.06
N VAL A 99 7.19 15.19 -1.07
CA VAL A 99 7.27 13.81 -0.58
C VAL A 99 5.90 13.14 -0.68
N ILE A 100 5.82 12.08 -1.49
CA ILE A 100 4.68 11.18 -1.54
C ILE A 100 4.99 9.96 -0.67
N HIS A 101 4.10 9.64 0.26
CA HIS A 101 4.28 8.52 1.18
C HIS A 101 3.01 7.68 1.32
N TYR A 102 3.17 6.37 1.44
CA TYR A 102 2.05 5.47 1.68
C TYR A 102 1.98 5.08 3.14
N SER A 103 0.77 5.08 3.68
CA SER A 103 0.46 4.57 5.00
C SER A 103 -0.69 3.57 4.94
N THR A 104 -1.34 3.31 6.06
CA THR A 104 -2.19 2.13 6.26
C THR A 104 -3.49 2.47 7.00
N ASP A 105 -4.53 1.68 6.78
CA ASP A 105 -5.74 1.67 7.61
C ASP A 105 -5.46 1.23 9.07
N TYR A 106 -4.32 0.58 9.32
CA TYR A 106 -3.96 0.04 10.64
C TYR A 106 -3.65 1.13 11.68
N VAL A 107 -3.68 2.40 11.28
CA VAL A 107 -3.63 3.57 12.17
C VAL A 107 -4.92 3.78 12.94
N PHE A 108 -6.02 3.14 12.52
CA PHE A 108 -7.34 3.22 13.14
C PHE A 108 -7.59 2.05 14.11
N PRO A 109 -8.54 2.20 15.05
CA PRO A 109 -8.86 1.15 16.02
C PRO A 109 -9.59 -0.06 15.42
N GLY A 110 -9.96 -0.02 14.14
CA GLY A 110 -10.52 -1.18 13.45
C GLY A 110 -11.89 -1.65 13.93
N THR A 111 -12.65 -0.80 14.63
CA THR A 111 -13.99 -1.09 15.15
C THR A 111 -15.09 -0.38 14.36
N GLY A 112 -16.35 -0.74 14.64
CA GLY A 112 -17.53 -0.12 14.00
C GLY A 112 -17.72 -0.54 12.55
N GLU A 113 -18.63 0.14 11.86
CA GLU A 113 -19.01 -0.20 10.48
C GLU A 113 -18.81 0.97 9.51
N ILE A 114 -18.65 2.19 10.04
CA ILE A 114 -18.51 3.42 9.27
C ILE A 114 -17.11 3.47 8.62
N PRO A 115 -16.99 3.82 7.33
CA PRO A 115 -15.69 4.07 6.71
C PRO A 115 -14.96 5.25 7.38
N TRP A 116 -13.71 5.04 7.75
CA TRP A 116 -12.89 6.07 8.39
C TRP A 116 -12.61 7.25 7.46
N GLN A 117 -12.66 8.46 8.00
CA GLN A 117 -12.30 9.71 7.34
C GLN A 117 -10.93 10.19 7.81
N GLU A 118 -10.27 11.06 7.03
CA GLU A 118 -8.94 11.57 7.36
C GLU A 118 -8.90 12.39 8.66
N THR A 119 -10.06 12.92 9.09
CA THR A 119 -10.22 13.71 10.33
C THR A 119 -10.50 12.85 11.56
N ASP A 120 -10.77 11.55 11.38
CA ASP A 120 -11.09 10.68 12.50
C ASP A 120 -9.86 10.42 13.37
N ALA A 121 -10.11 10.18 14.67
CA ALA A 121 -9.04 9.91 15.63
C ALA A 121 -8.33 8.58 15.31
N THR A 122 -7.00 8.64 15.24
CA THR A 122 -6.16 7.44 15.08
C THR A 122 -5.91 6.76 16.43
N ALA A 123 -6.02 5.44 16.46
CA ALA A 123 -5.71 4.60 17.62
C ALA A 123 -5.24 3.23 17.10
N PRO A 124 -3.95 3.11 16.72
CA PRO A 124 -3.43 1.90 16.09
C PRO A 124 -3.58 0.66 16.98
N LEU A 125 -3.86 -0.49 16.37
CA LEU A 125 -4.08 -1.76 17.09
C LEU A 125 -2.83 -2.63 17.27
N ASN A 126 -1.75 -2.33 16.56
CA ASN A 126 -0.55 -3.14 16.46
C ASN A 126 0.68 -2.28 16.13
N VAL A 127 1.87 -2.85 16.31
CA VAL A 127 3.15 -2.15 16.12
C VAL A 127 3.31 -1.60 14.70
N TYR A 128 2.82 -2.32 13.69
CA TYR A 128 2.86 -1.84 12.31
C TYR A 128 2.07 -0.52 12.16
N GLY A 129 0.84 -0.47 12.65
CA GLY A 129 0.02 0.75 12.65
C GLY A 129 0.65 1.88 13.46
N GLU A 130 1.21 1.58 14.63
CA GLU A 130 1.88 2.57 15.49
C GLU A 130 3.08 3.23 14.79
N THR A 131 3.98 2.41 14.23
CA THR A 131 5.19 2.89 13.56
C THR A 131 4.88 3.61 12.25
N LYS A 132 3.86 3.17 11.49
CA LYS A 132 3.38 3.89 10.30
C LYS A 132 2.77 5.25 10.66
N LEU A 133 1.96 5.32 11.72
CA LEU A 133 1.41 6.59 12.21
C LEU A 133 2.51 7.55 12.68
N ALA A 134 3.56 7.04 13.34
CA ALA A 134 4.72 7.83 13.72
C ALA A 134 5.42 8.44 12.49
N GLY A 135 5.56 7.66 11.40
CA GLY A 135 6.09 8.14 10.12
C GLY A 135 5.24 9.23 9.47
N GLU A 136 3.91 9.08 9.47
CA GLU A 136 3.00 10.12 8.97
C GLU A 136 3.18 11.44 9.73
N LYS A 137 3.18 11.38 11.07
CA LYS A 137 3.33 12.55 11.94
C LYS A 137 4.69 13.22 11.75
N ALA A 138 5.75 12.43 11.60
CA ALA A 138 7.08 12.94 11.32
C ALA A 138 7.13 13.68 9.97
N LEU A 139 6.54 13.09 8.93
CA LEU A 139 6.47 13.72 7.61
C LEU A 139 5.69 15.03 7.64
N GLN A 140 4.50 15.02 8.24
CA GLN A 140 3.64 16.21 8.40
C GLN A 140 4.36 17.34 9.14
N LYS A 141 5.13 17.00 10.18
CA LYS A 141 5.88 17.97 10.99
C LYS A 141 7.06 18.59 10.23
N HIS A 142 7.74 17.82 9.39
CA HIS A 142 9.03 18.21 8.83
C HIS A 142 9.02 18.62 7.36
N CYS A 143 7.96 18.31 6.60
CA CYS A 143 7.86 18.68 5.19
C CYS A 143 6.44 19.14 4.85
N ALA A 144 6.25 20.44 4.57
CA ALA A 144 4.93 20.98 4.22
C ALA A 144 4.43 20.48 2.84
N LYS A 145 5.36 20.22 1.91
CA LYS A 145 5.07 19.68 0.58
C LYS A 145 4.98 18.16 0.62
N HIS A 146 3.96 17.63 1.28
CA HIS A 146 3.74 16.19 1.38
C HIS A 146 2.37 15.78 0.85
N ILE A 147 2.28 14.54 0.38
CA ILE A 147 1.03 13.82 0.17
C ILE A 147 1.16 12.46 0.82
N ILE A 148 0.25 12.14 1.73
CA ILE A 148 0.18 10.83 2.39
C ILE A 148 -1.05 10.11 1.88
N PHE A 149 -0.86 8.89 1.38
CA PHE A 149 -1.94 7.98 0.99
C PHE A 149 -2.09 6.85 2.01
N ARG A 150 -3.10 6.90 2.87
CA ARG A 150 -3.52 5.70 3.64
C ARG A 150 -4.28 4.78 2.70
N THR A 151 -3.76 3.57 2.53
CA THR A 151 -4.35 2.52 1.70
C THR A 151 -4.61 1.27 2.54
N SER A 152 -5.34 0.31 1.99
CA SER A 152 -5.55 -0.99 2.62
C SER A 152 -5.47 -2.13 1.60
N TRP A 153 -5.18 -3.34 2.09
CA TRP A 153 -5.30 -4.62 1.36
C TRP A 153 -4.61 -4.61 -0.02
N VAL A 154 -3.38 -4.10 -0.04
CA VAL A 154 -2.64 -3.86 -1.29
C VAL A 154 -2.19 -5.17 -1.94
N TYR A 155 -2.45 -5.32 -3.23
CA TYR A 155 -1.97 -6.45 -4.03
C TYR A 155 -1.39 -6.00 -5.39
N ALA A 156 -0.52 -6.82 -5.97
CA ALA A 156 -0.06 -6.68 -7.34
C ALA A 156 -0.04 -8.05 -8.06
N GLY A 157 -0.08 -8.03 -9.39
CA GLY A 157 0.12 -9.25 -10.20
C GLY A 157 1.52 -9.83 -10.08
N LYS A 158 2.53 -8.99 -9.83
CA LYS A 158 3.91 -9.42 -9.54
C LYS A 158 4.10 -9.73 -8.05
N GLY A 159 4.86 -10.79 -7.76
CA GLY A 159 5.14 -11.23 -6.38
C GLY A 159 4.02 -12.08 -5.77
N ASN A 160 4.14 -12.40 -4.48
CA ASN A 160 3.09 -13.12 -3.74
C ASN A 160 1.95 -12.16 -3.37
N ASN A 161 0.72 -12.66 -3.40
CA ASN A 161 -0.46 -11.93 -2.94
C ASN A 161 -1.52 -12.90 -2.40
N PHE A 162 -2.61 -12.35 -1.85
CA PHE A 162 -3.73 -13.11 -1.30
C PHE A 162 -4.35 -14.06 -2.35
N ALA A 163 -4.69 -13.56 -3.53
CA ALA A 163 -5.34 -14.33 -4.59
C ALA A 163 -4.50 -15.55 -5.02
N LYS A 164 -3.19 -15.38 -5.22
CA LYS A 164 -2.27 -16.48 -5.56
C LYS A 164 -2.18 -17.52 -4.46
N THR A 165 -2.16 -17.08 -3.20
CA THR A 165 -2.16 -17.98 -2.04
C THR A 165 -3.45 -18.79 -2.01
N MET A 166 -4.59 -18.15 -2.20
CA MET A 166 -5.89 -18.81 -2.25
C MET A 166 -5.98 -19.80 -3.41
N LEU A 167 -5.55 -19.42 -4.61
CA LEU A 167 -5.53 -20.32 -5.78
C LEU A 167 -4.65 -21.55 -5.57
N ARG A 168 -3.46 -21.36 -4.99
CA ARG A 168 -2.58 -22.49 -4.65
C ARG A 168 -3.27 -23.45 -3.68
N LEU A 169 -3.82 -22.92 -2.59
CA LEU A 169 -4.53 -23.73 -1.60
C LEU A 169 -5.77 -24.43 -2.20
N ALA A 170 -6.50 -23.77 -3.09
CA ALA A 170 -7.68 -24.35 -3.74
C ALA A 170 -7.36 -25.42 -4.79
N LYS A 171 -6.12 -25.46 -5.30
CA LYS A 171 -5.62 -26.59 -6.11
C LYS A 171 -5.25 -27.79 -5.24
N GLU A 172 -4.80 -27.54 -4.01
CA GLU A 172 -4.27 -28.56 -3.09
C GLU A 172 -5.33 -29.15 -2.14
N ARG A 173 -6.43 -28.43 -1.88
CA ARG A 173 -7.41 -28.77 -0.82
C ARG A 173 -8.84 -28.74 -1.32
N GLU A 174 -9.65 -29.67 -0.81
CA GLU A 174 -11.10 -29.75 -1.09
C GLU A 174 -11.92 -28.74 -0.27
N GLU A 175 -11.53 -28.49 0.98
CA GLU A 175 -12.20 -27.51 1.84
C GLU A 175 -11.22 -26.40 2.27
N LEU A 176 -11.70 -25.15 2.27
CA LEU A 176 -11.01 -24.00 2.84
C LEU A 176 -11.90 -23.24 3.82
N ALA A 177 -11.28 -22.60 4.80
CA ALA A 177 -11.92 -21.69 5.75
C ALA A 177 -11.24 -20.32 5.64
N VAL A 178 -12.02 -19.27 5.41
CA VAL A 178 -11.53 -17.91 5.18
C VAL A 178 -12.31 -16.91 6.04
N ILE A 179 -11.59 -15.92 6.56
CA ILE A 179 -12.11 -14.91 7.48
C ILE A 179 -13.24 -14.10 6.83
N ASN A 180 -14.36 -13.94 7.55
CA ASN A 180 -15.54 -13.22 7.06
C ASN A 180 -16.04 -12.09 7.98
N ASP A 181 -15.22 -11.67 8.94
CA ASP A 181 -15.53 -10.58 9.88
C ASP A 181 -14.50 -9.44 9.85
N GLN A 182 -13.64 -9.41 8.82
CA GLN A 182 -12.76 -8.28 8.49
C GLN A 182 -13.22 -7.66 7.18
N PHE A 183 -13.51 -6.37 7.19
CA PHE A 183 -14.09 -5.63 6.07
C PHE A 183 -13.13 -4.57 5.55
N GLY A 184 -12.91 -4.57 4.24
CA GLY A 184 -12.00 -3.63 3.57
C GLY A 184 -12.24 -3.58 2.07
N ALA A 185 -11.28 -3.02 1.33
CA ALA A 185 -11.32 -2.90 -0.12
C ALA A 185 -9.96 -3.33 -0.71
N PRO A 186 -9.88 -4.49 -1.40
CA PRO A 186 -8.67 -4.90 -2.13
C PRO A 186 -8.22 -3.80 -3.09
N THR A 187 -7.03 -3.25 -2.86
CA THR A 187 -6.53 -2.12 -3.64
C THR A 187 -5.32 -2.53 -4.48
N GLY A 188 -5.41 -2.35 -5.79
CA GLY A 188 -4.32 -2.69 -6.70
C GLY A 188 -3.14 -1.71 -6.59
N ALA A 189 -1.92 -2.23 -6.57
CA ALA A 189 -0.69 -1.44 -6.66
C ALA A 189 -0.65 -0.55 -7.92
N GLU A 190 -1.25 -1.03 -9.01
CA GLU A 190 -1.42 -0.29 -10.27
C GLU A 190 -2.28 0.97 -10.05
N LEU A 191 -3.44 0.84 -9.40
CA LEU A 191 -4.32 1.96 -9.08
C LEU A 191 -3.58 2.99 -8.22
N LEU A 192 -2.86 2.54 -7.19
CA LEU A 192 -2.05 3.41 -6.34
C LEU A 192 -0.98 4.14 -7.14
N ALA A 193 -0.29 3.46 -8.06
CA ALA A 193 0.75 4.05 -8.88
C ALA A 193 0.20 5.11 -9.85
N ASP A 194 -0.90 4.82 -10.53
CA ASP A 194 -1.53 5.74 -11.48
C ASP A 194 -2.10 6.97 -10.76
N CYS A 195 -2.78 6.77 -9.63
CA CYS A 195 -3.26 7.85 -8.77
C CYS A 195 -2.11 8.72 -8.23
N THR A 196 -0.98 8.11 -7.88
CA THR A 196 0.21 8.82 -7.43
C THR A 196 0.79 9.72 -8.52
N ALA A 197 0.94 9.19 -9.73
CA ALA A 197 1.42 9.97 -10.87
C ALA A 197 0.52 11.19 -11.14
N HIS A 198 -0.80 10.99 -11.10
CA HIS A 198 -1.76 12.09 -11.26
C HIS A 198 -1.67 13.12 -10.13
N ALA A 199 -1.61 12.66 -8.87
CA ALA A 199 -1.51 13.53 -7.71
C ALA A 199 -0.23 14.39 -7.73
N ILE A 200 0.90 13.82 -8.16
CA ILE A 200 2.16 14.56 -8.35
C ILE A 200 1.95 15.69 -9.38
N ARG A 201 1.35 15.39 -10.53
CA ARG A 201 1.08 16.41 -11.56
C ARG A 201 0.24 17.55 -11.00
N VAL A 202 -0.85 17.23 -10.29
CA VAL A 202 -1.73 18.25 -9.69
C VAL A 202 -1.00 19.06 -8.63
N ALA A 203 -0.22 18.42 -7.76
CA ALA A 203 0.48 19.07 -6.65
C ALA A 203 1.56 20.07 -7.11
N VAL A 204 2.20 19.81 -8.25
CA VAL A 204 3.15 20.75 -8.86
C VAL A 204 2.47 22.08 -9.21
N ASP A 205 1.23 22.03 -9.70
CA ASP A 205 0.49 23.22 -10.13
C ASP A 205 -0.37 23.82 -8.99
N LYS A 206 -0.81 22.99 -8.04
CA LYS A 206 -1.72 23.33 -6.93
C LYS A 206 -1.16 22.87 -5.59
N PRO A 207 -0.22 23.62 -4.98
CA PRO A 207 0.40 23.22 -3.71
C PRO A 207 -0.57 23.06 -2.55
N GLU A 208 -1.76 23.67 -2.62
CA GLU A 208 -2.84 23.56 -1.63
C GLU A 208 -3.39 22.12 -1.46
N VAL A 209 -3.12 21.22 -2.42
CA VAL A 209 -3.50 19.80 -2.30
C VAL A 209 -2.57 19.01 -1.37
N ALA A 210 -1.54 19.62 -0.80
CA ALA A 210 -0.71 18.97 0.21
C ALA A 210 -1.55 18.45 1.37
N GLY A 211 -1.23 17.24 1.86
CA GLY A 211 -1.87 16.69 3.04
C GLY A 211 -2.08 15.19 3.02
N LEU A 212 -2.95 14.74 3.94
CA LEU A 212 -3.35 13.36 4.12
C LEU A 212 -4.60 13.02 3.29
N TYR A 213 -4.60 11.85 2.66
CA TYR A 213 -5.69 11.30 1.88
C TYR A 213 -5.84 9.81 2.14
N HIS A 214 -7.08 9.35 2.13
CA HIS A 214 -7.42 7.94 1.98
C HIS A 214 -7.49 7.59 0.50
N LEU A 215 -6.82 6.51 0.11
CA LEU A 215 -6.74 6.06 -1.28
C LEU A 215 -6.85 4.54 -1.32
N VAL A 216 -8.06 4.06 -1.61
CA VAL A 216 -8.41 2.65 -1.81
C VAL A 216 -9.34 2.52 -3.00
N ALA A 217 -9.45 1.31 -3.54
CA ALA A 217 -10.51 1.01 -4.52
C ALA A 217 -11.91 1.21 -3.90
N GLY A 218 -12.91 1.42 -4.76
CA GLY A 218 -14.31 1.53 -4.37
C GLY A 218 -14.90 0.20 -3.85
N GLY A 219 -16.03 0.32 -3.17
CA GLY A 219 -16.76 -0.81 -2.60
C GLY A 219 -16.18 -1.33 -1.27
N THR A 220 -16.75 -2.44 -0.80
CA THR A 220 -16.31 -3.14 0.42
C THR A 220 -16.55 -4.64 0.26
N THR A 221 -15.70 -5.45 0.88
CA THR A 221 -15.78 -6.91 0.88
C THR A 221 -15.12 -7.48 2.13
N THR A 222 -15.22 -8.79 2.31
CA THR A 222 -14.43 -9.57 3.28
C THR A 222 -13.34 -10.38 2.57
N TRP A 223 -12.42 -10.99 3.33
CA TRP A 223 -11.46 -11.94 2.77
C TRP A 223 -12.14 -13.17 2.17
N HIS A 224 -13.23 -13.64 2.78
CA HIS A 224 -14.03 -14.75 2.28
C HIS A 224 -14.63 -14.42 0.91
N ASP A 225 -15.29 -13.27 0.78
CA ASP A 225 -15.94 -12.88 -0.46
C ASP A 225 -14.93 -12.53 -1.56
N TYR A 226 -13.76 -12.00 -1.17
CA TYR A 226 -12.63 -11.86 -2.09
C TYR A 226 -12.15 -13.23 -2.58
N ALA A 227 -11.93 -14.21 -1.69
CA ALA A 227 -11.54 -15.56 -2.09
C ALA A 227 -12.59 -16.21 -3.00
N ALA A 228 -13.88 -16.05 -2.69
CA ALA A 228 -14.98 -16.54 -3.52
C ALA A 228 -14.90 -15.99 -4.95
N LEU A 229 -14.70 -14.68 -5.12
CA LEU A 229 -14.51 -14.07 -6.44
C LEU A 229 -13.29 -14.66 -7.17
N VAL A 230 -12.16 -14.82 -6.48
CA VAL A 230 -10.94 -15.40 -7.08
C VAL A 230 -11.20 -16.82 -7.60
N PHE A 231 -11.92 -17.65 -6.86
CA PHE A 231 -12.25 -19.00 -7.29
C PHE A 231 -13.28 -19.03 -8.41
N GLU A 232 -14.26 -18.13 -8.39
CA GLU A 232 -15.24 -17.98 -9.46
C GLU A 232 -14.54 -17.65 -10.78
N GLU A 233 -13.67 -16.64 -10.79
CA GLU A 233 -12.95 -16.22 -11.98
C GLU A 233 -11.96 -17.29 -12.48
N ALA A 234 -11.31 -18.02 -11.57
CA ALA A 234 -10.45 -19.15 -11.95
C ALA A 234 -11.24 -20.27 -12.65
N ARG A 235 -12.44 -20.62 -12.14
CA ARG A 235 -13.31 -21.63 -12.79
C ARG A 235 -13.80 -21.14 -14.15
N LYS A 236 -14.17 -19.87 -14.29
CA LYS A 236 -14.52 -19.26 -15.59
C LYS A 236 -13.37 -19.31 -16.59
N ALA A 237 -12.13 -19.18 -16.12
CA ALA A 237 -10.92 -19.31 -16.93
C ALA A 237 -10.50 -20.77 -17.21
N GLY A 238 -11.31 -21.77 -16.81
CA GLY A 238 -11.02 -23.19 -17.04
C GLY A 238 -9.95 -23.78 -16.13
N ILE A 239 -9.62 -23.12 -15.02
CA ILE A 239 -8.65 -23.65 -14.04
C ILE A 239 -9.34 -24.66 -13.13
N ASN A 240 -8.84 -25.89 -13.16
CA ASN A 240 -9.29 -26.94 -12.25
C ASN A 240 -8.83 -26.65 -10.82
N LEU A 241 -9.78 -26.65 -9.89
CA LEU A 241 -9.56 -26.51 -8.45
C LEU A 241 -10.07 -27.79 -7.77
N ALA A 242 -9.32 -28.30 -6.79
CA ALA A 242 -9.80 -29.37 -5.91
C ALA A 242 -10.90 -28.87 -4.97
N LEU A 243 -10.91 -27.56 -4.69
CA LEU A 243 -11.85 -26.90 -3.79
C LEU A 243 -13.31 -27.12 -4.19
N ASN A 244 -14.05 -27.78 -3.31
CA ASN A 244 -15.50 -28.01 -3.40
C ASN A 244 -16.29 -27.18 -2.36
N LYS A 245 -15.65 -26.76 -1.25
CA LYS A 245 -16.34 -26.07 -0.15
C LYS A 245 -15.50 -24.93 0.41
N LEU A 246 -16.12 -23.76 0.46
CA LEU A 246 -15.56 -22.56 1.07
C LEU A 246 -16.38 -22.21 2.31
N ASN A 247 -15.75 -22.20 3.47
CA ASN A 247 -16.38 -21.90 4.74
C ASN A 247 -15.98 -20.49 5.21
N ALA A 248 -16.96 -19.72 5.67
CA ALA A 248 -16.72 -18.47 6.39
C ALA A 248 -16.36 -18.78 7.85
N VAL A 249 -15.30 -18.15 8.37
CA VAL A 249 -14.90 -18.25 9.78
C VAL A 249 -14.67 -16.87 10.40
N PRO A 250 -14.83 -16.73 11.73
CA PRO A 250 -14.45 -15.50 12.42
C PRO A 250 -12.92 -15.37 12.53
N THR A 251 -12.43 -14.15 12.73
CA THR A 251 -11.01 -13.86 12.97
C THR A 251 -10.46 -14.66 14.15
N THR A 252 -11.28 -14.94 15.17
CA THR A 252 -10.88 -15.73 16.34
C THR A 252 -10.48 -17.18 16.03
N ALA A 253 -10.85 -17.70 14.85
CA ALA A 253 -10.44 -19.03 14.39
C ALA A 253 -8.97 -19.08 13.96
N TYR A 254 -8.34 -17.94 13.64
CA TYR A 254 -6.95 -17.83 13.22
C TYR A 254 -6.18 -16.81 14.06
N PRO A 255 -5.65 -17.21 15.23
CA PRO A 255 -4.84 -16.32 16.06
C PRO A 255 -3.58 -15.86 15.31
N THR A 256 -3.40 -14.55 15.17
CA THR A 256 -2.19 -13.93 14.61
C THR A 256 -1.47 -13.11 15.69
N PRO A 257 -0.12 -13.02 15.67
CA PRO A 257 0.63 -12.20 16.63
C PRO A 257 0.15 -10.75 16.70
N ALA A 258 0.01 -10.08 15.56
CA ALA A 258 -0.55 -8.73 15.50
C ALA A 258 -2.08 -8.79 15.41
N ARG A 259 -2.77 -7.91 16.14
CA ARG A 259 -4.23 -7.78 16.03
C ARG A 259 -4.60 -7.19 14.68
N ARG A 260 -5.61 -7.78 14.03
CA ARG A 260 -6.14 -7.29 12.75
C ARG A 260 -7.41 -6.46 12.97
N PRO A 261 -7.58 -5.34 12.25
CA PRO A 261 -8.81 -4.55 12.33
C PRO A 261 -9.99 -5.33 11.73
N HIS A 262 -11.16 -5.24 12.36
CA HIS A 262 -12.41 -5.72 11.78
C HIS A 262 -12.94 -4.74 10.72
N ASN A 263 -12.69 -3.45 10.90
CA ASN A 263 -13.10 -2.38 9.98
C ASN A 263 -11.89 -1.63 9.41
N SER A 264 -11.55 -1.97 8.17
CA SER A 264 -10.54 -1.33 7.32
C SER A 264 -11.15 -0.45 6.21
N ARG A 265 -12.44 -0.11 6.32
CA ARG A 265 -13.13 0.74 5.33
C ARG A 265 -12.62 2.17 5.44
N LEU A 266 -12.28 2.79 4.32
CA LEU A 266 -11.82 4.18 4.25
C LEU A 266 -12.73 4.98 3.31
N ASN A 267 -13.22 6.13 3.76
CA ASN A 267 -13.86 7.11 2.88
C ASN A 267 -12.77 7.82 2.06
N THR A 268 -12.94 7.92 0.74
CA THR A 268 -11.96 8.47 -0.21
C THR A 268 -12.44 9.74 -0.93
N GLU A 269 -13.55 10.34 -0.49
CA GLU A 269 -14.15 11.53 -1.13
C GLU A 269 -13.16 12.69 -1.24
N LYS A 270 -12.35 12.91 -0.20
CA LYS A 270 -11.33 13.96 -0.18
C LYS A 270 -10.33 13.81 -1.33
N PHE A 271 -9.85 12.58 -1.59
CA PHE A 271 -8.94 12.32 -2.70
C PHE A 271 -9.62 12.56 -4.05
N GLN A 272 -10.82 11.99 -4.23
CA GLN A 272 -11.57 12.09 -5.48
C GLN A 272 -11.87 13.54 -5.85
N GLN A 273 -12.28 14.37 -4.87
CA GLN A 273 -12.57 15.78 -5.08
C GLN A 273 -11.32 16.62 -5.37
N ASN A 274 -10.27 16.48 -4.57
CA ASN A 274 -9.07 17.32 -4.71
C ASN A 274 -8.25 16.99 -5.96
N PHE A 275 -8.29 15.74 -6.42
CA PHE A 275 -7.54 15.29 -7.60
C PHE A 275 -8.43 15.06 -8.83
N ALA A 276 -9.73 15.27 -8.73
CA ALA A 276 -10.71 15.07 -9.81
C ALA A 276 -10.60 13.68 -10.46
N LEU A 277 -10.45 12.64 -9.63
CA LEU A 277 -10.33 11.25 -10.04
C LEU A 277 -11.50 10.41 -9.51
N VAL A 278 -11.84 9.37 -10.25
CA VAL A 278 -12.79 8.33 -9.82
C VAL A 278 -12.00 7.10 -9.42
N LEU A 279 -12.36 6.50 -8.28
CA LEU A 279 -11.76 5.25 -7.81
C LEU A 279 -12.69 4.08 -8.15
N PRO A 280 -12.27 3.15 -9.02
CA PRO A 280 -13.13 2.05 -9.47
C PRO A 280 -13.36 1.02 -8.37
N ASP A 281 -14.45 0.27 -8.46
CA ASP A 281 -14.74 -0.84 -7.57
C ASP A 281 -13.62 -1.90 -7.56
N TRP A 282 -13.34 -2.45 -6.38
CA TRP A 282 -12.20 -3.34 -6.15
C TRP A 282 -12.17 -4.58 -7.08
N GLN A 283 -13.34 -5.08 -7.49
CA GLN A 283 -13.46 -6.23 -8.37
C GLN A 283 -12.81 -5.98 -9.74
N VAL A 284 -12.81 -4.74 -10.23
CA VAL A 284 -12.23 -4.37 -11.53
C VAL A 284 -10.73 -4.67 -11.54
N GLY A 285 -10.00 -4.16 -10.55
CA GLY A 285 -8.56 -4.39 -10.42
C GLY A 285 -8.23 -5.87 -10.19
N VAL A 286 -9.03 -6.56 -9.37
CA VAL A 286 -8.79 -7.97 -9.07
C VAL A 286 -8.97 -8.82 -10.31
N LYS A 287 -10.07 -8.64 -11.05
CA LYS A 287 -10.33 -9.38 -12.29
C LYS A 287 -9.27 -9.11 -13.35
N ARG A 288 -8.82 -7.86 -13.49
CA ARG A 288 -7.72 -7.51 -14.40
C ARG A 288 -6.45 -8.28 -14.06
N MET A 289 -6.01 -8.26 -12.79
CA MET A 289 -4.84 -9.01 -12.34
C MET A 289 -5.01 -10.52 -12.55
N LEU A 290 -6.18 -11.09 -12.24
CA LEU A 290 -6.44 -12.52 -12.45
C LEU A 290 -6.38 -12.89 -13.93
N ASN A 291 -6.93 -12.05 -14.82
CA ASN A 291 -6.84 -12.26 -16.26
C ASN A 291 -5.39 -12.27 -16.74
N GLU A 292 -4.55 -11.34 -16.28
CA GLU A 292 -3.10 -11.36 -16.57
C GLU A 292 -2.45 -12.65 -16.07
N LEU A 293 -2.81 -13.12 -14.88
CA LEU A 293 -2.26 -14.36 -14.32
C LEU A 293 -2.67 -15.61 -15.11
N PHE A 294 -3.91 -15.67 -15.60
CA PHE A 294 -4.48 -16.83 -16.28
C PHE A 294 -4.13 -16.87 -17.77
N THR A 295 -3.92 -15.71 -18.39
CA THR A 295 -3.53 -15.60 -19.80
C THR A 295 -2.04 -15.83 -20.04
N THR A 296 -1.22 -15.95 -18.97
CA THR A 296 0.16 -16.44 -19.08
C THR A 296 0.16 -17.88 -19.61
N THR A 297 0.05 -18.01 -20.92
CA THR A 297 0.37 -19.24 -21.65
C THR A 297 1.86 -19.46 -21.42
N ALA A 298 2.25 -20.68 -21.06
CA ALA A 298 3.66 -21.07 -21.10
C ALA A 298 4.23 -20.69 -22.48
N ILE A 299 5.10 -19.68 -22.50
CA ILE A 299 6.03 -19.45 -23.61
C ILE A 299 7.36 -20.06 -23.18
#